data_AF-A0A7J7GSH5-F1
#
_entry.id   AF-A0A7J7GSH5-F1
#
_cell.length_a   1.000
_cell.length_b   1.000
_cell.length_c   1.000
_cell.angle_alpha   90.00
_cell.angle_beta   90.00
_cell.angle_gamma   90.00
#
_symmetry.space_group_name_H-M   'P 1'
#
loop_
_entity.id
_entity.type
_entity.pdbx_description
1 polymer ?
#
loop_
_entity_poly.entity_id
_entity_poly.type
_entity_poly.pdbx_seq_one_letter_code
_entity_poly.pdbx_strand_id
1 'polypeptide(L)'
;MIQKHIKAAFNIELAWKKFLMNMALCLQNLSATKIQSRYRGWFRRKSFVLQNQAALKIQSIFQCLRCLRDFQQYKIATRSAIIIQSHTRGWIARRVAYRLKCLIVVIQSHCRGWLIRREIVVQKEAVIKIQSAFRCIQCQKLFDCYRHAAPEIQRGQIARRRLLGASFLPKTDPTGCILTSTDCFQNHELGMFLCSVLKLQRWWRVVLMHKSRSKSAIIIQSHIRGWVARQEATRVRHCIIVIQSYWKGYLARKATRGQLLDLRLRLQKSAANVDDSMRIINRLLVALSDLLSMKSVSGILHTCATLDMATKHSQKCCEKLVEAGAVDMLLKLIRSVSRSIPDQEVLKHALSTLRNLARYSHLTEVLIRSRGTVETILWELLRNKEEGYFIASELLRKICLNTKGVEAARNSPALLKRLHNLVEDLTRKTGNEKRNAWGQLAREQLERRLREAVELLNLITNG
;
A
#
# COMPACT_ATOMS: atom_id res chain seq x y z
N MET A 1 -79.43 33.81 77.70
CA MET A 1 -78.04 34.27 77.45
C MET A 1 -77.03 33.13 77.69
N ILE A 2 -77.01 32.52 78.88
CA ILE A 2 -76.04 31.50 79.36
C ILE A 2 -75.72 30.38 78.33
N GLN A 3 -76.71 29.72 77.72
CA GLN A 3 -76.46 28.66 76.72
C GLN A 3 -75.61 29.11 75.52
N LYS A 4 -75.68 30.39 75.11
CA LYS A 4 -74.81 30.92 74.04
C LYS A 4 -73.35 31.00 74.48
N HIS A 5 -73.09 31.37 75.74
CA HIS A 5 -71.73 31.37 76.31
C HIS A 5 -71.17 29.96 76.47
N ILE A 6 -71.97 29.00 76.93
CA ILE A 6 -71.56 27.58 77.03
C ILE A 6 -71.19 27.03 75.64
N LYS A 7 -72.02 27.28 74.62
CA LYS A 7 -71.73 26.84 73.24
C LYS A 7 -70.50 27.53 72.65
N ALA A 8 -70.27 28.81 72.97
CA ALA A 8 -69.07 29.52 72.56
C ALA A 8 -67.80 28.95 73.22
N ALA A 9 -67.84 28.68 74.54
CA ALA A 9 -66.73 28.07 75.27
C ALA A 9 -66.38 26.68 74.72
N PHE A 10 -67.38 25.83 74.48
CA PHE A 10 -67.18 24.50 73.86
C PHE A 10 -66.55 24.59 72.45
N ASN A 11 -67.00 25.55 71.63
CA ASN A 11 -66.41 25.77 70.31
C ASN A 11 -64.94 26.23 70.38
N ILE A 12 -64.60 27.07 71.36
CA ILE A 12 -63.21 27.52 71.60
C ILE A 12 -62.34 26.35 72.04
N GLU A 13 -62.82 25.52 72.97
CA GLU A 13 -62.12 24.33 73.46
C GLU A 13 -61.87 23.32 72.32
N LEU A 14 -62.88 23.08 71.48
CA LEU A 14 -62.79 22.17 70.33
C LEU A 14 -61.87 22.72 69.24
N ALA A 15 -61.88 24.03 68.99
CA ALA A 15 -60.93 24.68 68.09
C ALA A 15 -59.48 24.57 68.60
N TRP A 16 -59.26 24.75 69.91
CA TRP A 16 -57.95 24.60 70.55
C TRP A 16 -57.43 23.16 70.47
N LYS A 17 -58.27 22.17 70.80
CA LYS A 17 -57.93 20.74 70.65
C LYS A 17 -57.56 20.39 69.20
N LYS A 18 -58.31 20.91 68.22
CA LYS A 18 -58.02 20.74 66.79
C LYS A 18 -56.71 21.42 66.37
N PHE A 19 -56.42 22.61 66.89
CA PHE A 19 -55.15 23.31 66.65
C PHE A 19 -53.94 22.51 67.17
N LEU A 20 -54.00 22.01 68.41
CA LEU A 20 -52.93 21.19 68.99
C LEU A 20 -52.68 19.91 68.18
N MET A 21 -53.74 19.20 67.77
CA MET A 21 -53.62 17.99 66.95
C MET A 21 -53.01 18.29 65.57
N ASN A 22 -53.45 19.36 64.91
CA ASN A 22 -52.89 19.79 63.62
C ASN A 22 -51.41 20.22 63.74
N MET A 23 -51.04 20.88 64.84
CA MET A 23 -49.65 21.29 65.08
C MET A 23 -48.74 20.08 65.32
N ALA A 24 -49.19 19.08 66.10
CA ALA A 24 -48.48 17.83 66.29
C ALA A 24 -48.29 17.05 64.98
N LEU A 25 -49.35 16.92 64.17
CA LEU A 25 -49.28 16.28 62.85
C LEU A 25 -48.34 17.03 61.89
N CYS A 26 -48.35 18.37 61.91
CA CYS A 26 -47.44 19.20 61.13
C CYS A 26 -45.98 18.94 61.51
N LEU A 27 -45.65 18.90 62.81
CA LEU A 27 -44.30 18.60 63.30
C LEU A 27 -43.83 17.18 62.92
N GLN A 28 -44.72 16.19 62.97
CA GLN A 28 -44.44 14.83 62.49
C GLN A 28 -44.15 14.81 60.98
N ASN A 29 -45.00 15.46 60.16
CA ASN A 29 -44.82 15.56 58.72
C ASN A 29 -43.52 16.29 58.33
N LEU A 30 -43.17 17.36 59.06
CA LEU A 30 -41.94 18.13 58.82
C LEU A 30 -40.69 17.30 59.17
N SER A 31 -40.76 16.51 60.24
CA SER A 31 -39.72 15.56 60.64
C SER A 31 -39.57 14.40 59.64
N ALA A 32 -40.68 13.81 59.21
CA ALA A 32 -40.71 12.80 58.16
C ALA A 32 -40.13 13.32 56.84
N THR A 33 -40.49 14.55 56.44
CA THR A 33 -39.96 15.20 55.22
C THR A 33 -38.45 15.43 55.30
N LYS A 34 -37.91 15.83 56.46
CA LYS A 34 -36.46 15.93 56.71
C LYS A 34 -35.74 14.58 56.55
N ILE A 35 -36.31 13.50 57.10
CA ILE A 35 -35.74 12.14 56.98
C ILE A 35 -35.79 11.66 55.52
N GLN A 36 -36.96 11.76 54.87
CA GLN A 36 -37.18 11.33 53.49
C GLN A 36 -36.30 12.07 52.49
N SER A 37 -36.17 13.41 52.61
CA SER A 37 -35.30 14.21 51.75
C SER A 37 -33.82 13.85 51.93
N ARG A 38 -33.37 13.68 53.18
CA ARG A 38 -31.98 13.26 53.48
C ARG A 38 -31.67 11.86 52.94
N TYR A 39 -32.61 10.91 53.07
CA TYR A 39 -32.51 9.57 52.49
C TYR A 39 -32.46 9.61 50.95
N ARG A 40 -33.38 10.31 50.30
CA ARG A 40 -33.41 10.46 48.82
C ARG A 40 -32.11 11.09 48.31
N GLY A 41 -31.57 12.10 49.01
CA GLY A 41 -30.28 12.73 48.69
C GLY A 41 -29.08 11.78 48.85
N TRP A 42 -29.05 10.99 49.93
CA TRP A 42 -28.05 9.93 50.12
C TRP A 42 -28.12 8.87 49.02
N PHE A 43 -29.33 8.38 48.69
CA PHE A 43 -29.54 7.35 47.68
C PHE A 43 -29.05 7.79 46.29
N ARG A 44 -29.41 9.01 45.85
CA ARG A 44 -28.89 9.57 44.58
C ARG A 44 -27.37 9.69 44.58
N ARG A 45 -26.76 10.20 45.67
CA ARG A 45 -25.29 10.31 45.78
C ARG A 45 -24.62 8.94 45.70
N LYS A 46 -25.14 7.94 46.41
CA LYS A 46 -24.61 6.56 46.36
C LYS A 46 -24.70 5.97 44.94
N SER A 47 -25.84 6.16 44.26
CA SER A 47 -26.03 5.70 42.87
C SER A 47 -25.06 6.38 41.91
N PHE A 48 -24.88 7.70 42.01
CA PHE A 48 -23.92 8.45 41.19
C PHE A 48 -22.47 8.01 41.40
N VAL A 49 -22.05 7.81 42.66
CA VAL A 49 -20.69 7.32 42.96
C VAL A 49 -20.44 5.93 42.35
N LEU A 50 -21.41 5.01 42.45
CA LEU A 50 -21.30 3.68 41.84
C LEU A 50 -21.23 3.75 40.30
N GLN A 51 -22.03 4.61 39.67
CA GLN A 51 -21.96 4.84 38.22
C GLN A 51 -20.61 5.42 37.80
N ASN A 52 -20.07 6.39 38.55
CA ASN A 52 -18.78 6.99 38.27
C ASN A 52 -17.62 6.00 38.46
N GLN A 53 -17.65 5.17 39.51
CA GLN A 53 -16.68 4.08 39.71
C GLN A 53 -16.71 3.06 38.56
N ALA A 54 -17.90 2.67 38.09
CA ALA A 54 -18.05 1.80 36.93
C ALA A 54 -17.49 2.45 35.65
N ALA A 55 -17.78 3.72 35.40
CA ALA A 55 -17.26 4.47 34.26
C ALA A 55 -15.72 4.57 34.28
N LEU A 56 -15.12 4.93 35.42
CA LEU A 56 -13.67 4.95 35.60
C LEU A 56 -13.02 3.57 35.41
N LYS A 57 -13.69 2.50 35.84
CA LYS A 57 -13.21 1.13 35.61
C LYS A 57 -13.24 0.75 34.14
N ILE A 58 -14.30 1.10 33.41
CA ILE A 58 -14.40 0.89 31.95
C ILE A 58 -13.33 1.70 31.21
N GLN A 59 -13.14 2.97 31.57
CA GLN A 59 -12.12 3.85 30.98
C GLN A 59 -10.70 3.32 31.21
N SER A 60 -10.37 2.86 32.42
CA SER A 60 -9.04 2.28 32.71
C SER A 60 -8.77 0.98 31.94
N ILE A 61 -9.79 0.11 31.79
CA ILE A 61 -9.69 -1.09 30.95
C ILE A 61 -9.49 -0.72 29.47
N PHE A 62 -10.26 0.24 28.95
CA PHE A 62 -10.11 0.71 27.57
C PHE A 62 -8.71 1.30 27.30
N GLN A 63 -8.20 2.12 28.21
CA GLN A 63 -6.85 2.69 28.11
C GLN A 63 -5.78 1.59 28.13
N CYS A 64 -5.91 0.59 29.01
CA CYS A 64 -5.01 -0.58 29.04
C CYS A 64 -5.03 -1.35 27.71
N LEU A 65 -6.22 -1.66 27.18
CA LEU A 65 -6.39 -2.33 25.88
C LEU A 65 -5.80 -1.53 24.73
N ARG A 66 -5.89 -0.20 24.76
CA ARG A 66 -5.25 0.70 23.79
C ARG A 66 -3.72 0.55 23.86
N CYS A 67 -3.12 0.73 25.03
CA CYS A 67 -1.67 0.58 25.22
C CYS A 67 -1.15 -0.81 24.81
N LEU A 68 -1.89 -1.88 25.11
CA LEU A 68 -1.53 -3.24 24.69
C LEU A 68 -1.55 -3.41 23.17
N ARG A 69 -2.56 -2.87 22.48
CA ARG A 69 -2.64 -2.88 21.01
C ARG A 69 -1.49 -2.09 20.39
N ASP A 70 -1.19 -0.90 20.92
CA ASP A 70 -0.18 -0.02 20.38
C ASP A 70 1.23 -0.65 20.57
N PHE A 71 1.48 -1.29 21.71
CA PHE A 71 2.69 -2.11 21.94
C PHE A 71 2.77 -3.34 21.02
N GLN A 72 1.65 -4.02 20.76
CA GLN A 72 1.59 -5.14 19.82
C GLN A 72 1.95 -4.68 18.39
N GLN A 73 1.44 -3.53 17.95
CA GLN A 73 1.76 -2.92 16.66
C GLN A 73 3.24 -2.54 16.56
N TYR A 74 3.79 -1.88 17.59
CA TYR A 74 5.22 -1.58 17.69
C TYR A 74 6.07 -2.86 17.55
N LYS A 75 5.78 -3.91 18.33
CA LYS A 75 6.50 -5.19 18.29
C LYS A 75 6.45 -5.86 16.90
N ILE A 76 5.34 -5.77 16.19
CA ILE A 76 5.21 -6.26 14.82
C ILE A 76 6.07 -5.42 13.86
N ALA A 77 5.97 -4.09 13.93
CA ALA A 77 6.74 -3.17 13.09
C ALA A 77 8.25 -3.35 13.27
N THR A 78 8.74 -3.40 14.52
CA THR A 78 10.15 -3.64 14.84
C THR A 78 10.63 -4.99 14.30
N ARG A 79 9.84 -6.06 14.46
CA ARG A 79 10.22 -7.39 13.94
C ARG A 79 10.30 -7.40 12.41
N SER A 80 9.34 -6.78 11.73
CA SER A 80 9.36 -6.64 10.26
C SER A 80 10.57 -5.82 9.80
N ALA A 81 10.89 -4.72 10.47
CA ALA A 81 12.05 -3.90 10.17
C ALA A 81 13.37 -4.68 10.34
N ILE A 82 13.54 -5.43 11.43
CA ILE A 82 14.72 -6.28 11.67
C ILE A 82 14.89 -7.34 10.55
N ILE A 83 13.80 -7.97 10.12
CA ILE A 83 13.81 -8.95 9.02
C ILE A 83 14.24 -8.29 7.72
N ILE A 84 13.62 -7.17 7.34
CA ILE A 84 13.98 -6.44 6.10
C ILE A 84 15.45 -6.01 6.14
N GLN A 85 15.91 -5.43 7.25
CA GLN A 85 17.29 -4.99 7.41
C GLN A 85 18.32 -6.13 7.40
N SER A 86 17.99 -7.32 7.92
CA SER A 86 18.91 -8.47 7.85
C SER A 86 19.02 -9.01 6.42
N HIS A 87 17.92 -9.05 5.67
CA HIS A 87 17.92 -9.40 4.25
C HIS A 87 18.70 -8.41 3.38
N THR A 88 18.54 -7.09 3.60
CA THR A 88 19.30 -6.07 2.83
C THR A 88 20.79 -6.11 3.14
N ARG A 89 21.19 -6.16 4.43
CA ARG A 89 22.60 -6.32 4.83
C ARG A 89 23.22 -7.58 4.21
N GLY A 90 22.50 -8.71 4.26
CA GLY A 90 22.94 -9.97 3.65
C GLY A 90 23.05 -9.90 2.11
N TRP A 91 22.16 -9.17 1.43
CA TRP A 91 22.24 -8.96 -0.02
C TRP A 91 23.43 -8.08 -0.41
N ILE A 92 23.69 -6.98 0.31
CA ILE A 92 24.86 -6.12 0.11
C ILE A 92 26.15 -6.94 0.25
N ALA A 93 26.29 -7.69 1.35
CA ALA A 93 27.48 -8.51 1.61
C ALA A 93 27.72 -9.55 0.49
N ARG A 94 26.67 -10.27 0.05
CA ARG A 94 26.78 -11.21 -1.07
C ARG A 94 27.16 -10.54 -2.39
N ARG A 95 26.60 -9.36 -2.69
CA ARG A 95 26.90 -8.60 -3.91
C ARG A 95 28.35 -8.12 -3.94
N VAL A 96 28.88 -7.63 -2.81
CA VAL A 96 30.29 -7.24 -2.67
C VAL A 96 31.22 -8.45 -2.83
N ALA A 97 30.94 -9.55 -2.11
CA ALA A 97 31.74 -10.77 -2.21
C ALA A 97 31.76 -11.36 -3.63
N TYR A 98 30.63 -11.34 -4.34
CA TYR A 98 30.57 -11.77 -5.74
C TYR A 98 31.40 -10.87 -6.65
N ARG A 99 31.29 -9.53 -6.52
CA ARG A 99 32.08 -8.57 -7.30
C ARG A 99 33.58 -8.76 -7.09
N LEU A 100 34.02 -8.91 -5.84
CA LEU A 100 35.42 -9.18 -5.51
C LEU A 100 35.89 -10.52 -6.11
N LYS A 101 35.09 -11.58 -6.01
CA LYS A 101 35.40 -12.89 -6.62
C LYS A 101 35.57 -12.78 -8.14
N CYS A 102 34.70 -12.06 -8.84
CA CYS A 102 34.84 -11.83 -10.28
C CYS A 102 36.14 -11.07 -10.62
N LEU A 103 36.47 -10.00 -9.89
CA LEU A 103 37.72 -9.25 -10.08
C LEU A 103 38.95 -10.13 -9.86
N ILE A 104 38.97 -10.94 -8.79
CA ILE A 104 40.06 -11.89 -8.50
C ILE A 104 40.23 -12.89 -9.64
N VAL A 105 39.13 -13.45 -10.17
CA VAL A 105 39.18 -14.40 -11.30
C VAL A 105 39.75 -13.74 -12.57
N VAL A 106 39.36 -12.49 -12.86
CA VAL A 106 39.92 -11.73 -13.99
C VAL A 106 41.42 -11.53 -13.82
N ILE A 107 41.89 -11.01 -12.67
CA ILE A 107 43.31 -10.81 -12.38
C ILE A 107 44.08 -12.14 -12.52
N GLN A 108 43.59 -13.22 -11.89
CA GLN A 108 44.20 -14.54 -11.99
C GLN A 108 44.31 -15.05 -13.44
N SER A 109 43.31 -14.77 -14.29
CA SER A 109 43.35 -15.14 -15.70
C SER A 109 44.43 -14.37 -16.49
N HIS A 110 44.57 -13.05 -16.24
CA HIS A 110 45.61 -12.24 -16.86
C HIS A 110 47.02 -12.65 -16.40
N CYS A 111 47.23 -12.88 -15.10
CA CYS A 111 48.52 -13.35 -14.57
C CYS A 111 48.92 -14.71 -15.17
N ARG A 112 48.00 -15.68 -15.23
CA ARG A 112 48.25 -16.99 -15.85
C ARG A 112 48.57 -16.86 -17.34
N GLY A 113 47.83 -16.02 -18.08
CA GLY A 113 48.10 -15.75 -19.49
C GLY A 113 49.43 -15.04 -19.74
N TRP A 114 49.86 -14.14 -18.85
CA TRP A 114 51.15 -13.47 -18.92
C TRP A 114 52.31 -14.45 -18.66
N LEU A 115 52.21 -15.31 -17.64
CA LEU A 115 53.23 -16.33 -17.35
C LEU A 115 53.49 -17.23 -18.56
N ILE A 116 52.43 -17.77 -19.18
CA ILE A 116 52.55 -18.62 -20.37
C ILE A 116 53.16 -17.86 -21.55
N ARG A 117 52.74 -16.62 -21.81
CA ARG A 117 53.33 -15.80 -22.89
C ARG A 117 54.81 -15.49 -22.65
N ARG A 118 55.19 -15.16 -21.42
CA ARG A 118 56.60 -14.90 -21.05
C ARG A 118 57.47 -16.14 -21.28
N GLU A 119 57.01 -17.31 -20.84
CA GLU A 119 57.71 -18.57 -21.08
C GLU A 119 57.92 -18.82 -22.59
N ILE A 120 56.87 -18.67 -23.40
CA ILE A 120 56.96 -18.84 -24.86
C ILE A 120 57.95 -17.85 -25.50
N VAL A 121 58.06 -16.61 -25.01
CA VAL A 121 59.05 -15.64 -25.50
C VAL A 121 60.47 -16.10 -25.17
N VAL A 122 60.75 -16.51 -23.93
CA VAL A 122 62.08 -17.01 -23.53
C VAL A 122 62.48 -18.24 -24.34
N GLN A 123 61.57 -19.19 -24.54
CA GLN A 123 61.81 -20.37 -25.36
C GLN A 123 62.07 -20.00 -26.83
N LYS A 124 61.34 -19.03 -27.40
CA LYS A 124 61.58 -18.52 -28.76
C LYS A 124 62.95 -17.84 -28.89
N GLU A 125 63.35 -17.03 -27.93
CA GLU A 125 64.69 -16.39 -27.94
C GLU A 125 65.81 -17.43 -27.90
N ALA A 126 65.67 -18.48 -27.08
CA ALA A 126 66.62 -19.60 -27.03
C ALA A 126 66.69 -20.33 -28.39
N VAL A 127 65.55 -20.66 -28.99
CA VAL A 127 65.47 -21.28 -30.31
C VAL A 127 66.13 -20.42 -31.39
N ILE A 128 65.87 -19.10 -31.41
CA ILE A 128 66.46 -18.18 -32.38
C ILE A 128 68.00 -18.12 -32.24
N LYS A 129 68.52 -18.09 -31.01
CA LYS A 129 69.98 -18.13 -30.74
C LYS A 129 70.62 -19.43 -31.24
N ILE A 130 69.98 -20.58 -31.00
CA ILE A 130 70.47 -21.88 -31.50
C ILE A 130 70.45 -21.91 -33.04
N GLN A 131 69.35 -21.45 -33.65
CA GLN A 131 69.21 -21.39 -35.11
C GLN A 131 70.23 -20.46 -35.77
N SER A 132 70.53 -19.30 -35.17
CA SER A 132 71.55 -18.38 -35.71
C SER A 132 72.96 -18.93 -35.57
N ALA A 133 73.30 -19.57 -34.44
CA ALA A 133 74.58 -20.25 -34.25
C ALA A 133 74.78 -21.39 -35.25
N PHE A 134 73.77 -22.25 -35.45
CA PHE A 134 73.83 -23.33 -36.44
C PHE A 134 74.04 -22.81 -37.87
N ARG A 135 73.29 -21.77 -38.28
CA ARG A 135 73.47 -21.12 -39.59
C ARG A 135 74.89 -20.55 -39.76
N CYS A 136 75.44 -19.93 -38.71
CA CYS A 136 76.82 -19.42 -38.72
C CYS A 136 77.84 -20.55 -38.96
N ILE A 137 77.74 -21.65 -38.20
CA ILE A 137 78.62 -22.83 -38.34
C ILE A 137 78.50 -23.44 -39.75
N GLN A 138 77.29 -23.50 -40.30
CA GLN A 138 77.06 -24.00 -41.67
C GLN A 138 77.77 -23.12 -42.71
N CYS A 139 77.66 -21.79 -42.60
CA CYS A 139 78.37 -20.85 -43.47
C CYS A 139 79.91 -20.94 -43.31
N GLN A 140 80.41 -21.08 -42.09
CA GLN A 140 81.84 -21.26 -41.81
C GLN A 140 82.38 -22.53 -42.47
N LYS A 141 81.73 -23.69 -42.28
CA LYS A 141 82.13 -24.95 -42.92
C LYS A 141 82.16 -24.85 -44.45
N LEU A 142 81.16 -24.22 -45.06
CA LEU A 142 81.14 -23.99 -46.51
C LEU A 142 82.30 -23.08 -46.95
N PHE A 143 82.57 -21.99 -46.22
CA PHE A 143 83.70 -21.10 -46.49
C PHE A 143 85.05 -21.83 -46.37
N ASP A 144 85.24 -22.65 -45.34
CA ASP A 144 86.47 -23.44 -45.15
C ASP A 144 86.65 -24.47 -46.28
N CYS A 145 85.58 -25.14 -46.72
CA CYS A 145 85.62 -25.99 -47.91
C CYS A 145 86.09 -25.23 -49.17
N TYR A 146 85.54 -24.03 -49.45
CA TYR A 146 85.99 -23.20 -50.56
C TYR A 146 87.45 -22.73 -50.40
N ARG A 147 87.84 -22.38 -49.16
CA ARG A 147 89.20 -21.95 -48.82
C ARG A 147 90.24 -23.06 -49.00
N HIS A 148 89.90 -24.30 -48.67
CA HIS A 148 90.76 -25.46 -48.88
C HIS A 148 90.82 -25.88 -50.36
N ALA A 149 89.72 -25.76 -51.11
CA ALA A 149 89.68 -26.10 -52.54
C ALA A 149 90.48 -25.11 -53.42
N ALA A 150 90.53 -23.82 -53.08
CA ALA A 150 91.17 -22.82 -53.93
C ALA A 150 92.68 -23.06 -54.17
N PRO A 151 93.53 -23.36 -53.15
CA PRO A 151 94.92 -23.75 -53.37
C PRO A 151 95.09 -25.04 -54.17
N GLU A 152 94.21 -26.03 -54.01
CA GLU A 152 94.27 -27.29 -54.77
C GLU A 152 93.97 -27.06 -56.25
N ILE A 153 92.96 -26.25 -56.57
CA ILE A 153 92.64 -25.86 -57.95
C ILE A 153 93.81 -25.06 -58.55
N GLN A 154 94.41 -24.15 -57.79
CA GLN A 154 95.56 -23.35 -58.27
C GLN A 154 96.81 -24.22 -58.51
N ARG A 155 97.14 -25.13 -57.58
CA ARG A 155 98.24 -26.12 -57.75
C ARG A 155 97.96 -27.08 -58.91
N GLY A 156 96.73 -27.58 -59.01
CA GLY A 156 96.27 -28.45 -60.09
C GLY A 156 96.38 -27.79 -61.46
N GLN A 157 96.01 -26.52 -61.60
CA GLN A 157 96.23 -25.78 -62.84
C GLN A 157 97.72 -25.57 -63.17
N ILE A 158 98.57 -25.29 -62.18
CA ILE A 158 100.02 -25.13 -62.42
C ILE A 158 100.65 -26.46 -62.86
N ALA A 159 100.29 -27.57 -62.22
CA ALA A 159 100.75 -28.91 -62.61
C ALA A 159 100.24 -29.30 -64.01
N ARG A 160 98.95 -29.09 -64.28
CA ARG A 160 98.31 -29.45 -65.56
C ARG A 160 98.83 -28.63 -66.74
N ARG A 161 99.17 -27.35 -66.54
CA ARG A 161 99.83 -26.51 -67.57
C ARG A 161 101.27 -26.92 -67.84
N ARG A 162 101.95 -27.62 -66.93
CA ARG A 162 103.34 -28.10 -67.11
C ARG A 162 103.44 -29.48 -67.78
N LEU A 163 102.39 -30.29 -67.75
CA LEU A 163 102.44 -31.69 -68.18
C LEU A 163 101.73 -32.00 -69.51
N LEU A 164 100.88 -31.11 -70.04
CA LEU A 164 99.97 -31.44 -71.15
C LEU A 164 99.87 -30.35 -72.24
N GLY A 165 100.94 -30.18 -73.01
CA GLY A 165 100.83 -29.87 -74.44
C GLY A 165 101.55 -30.96 -75.23
N ALA A 166 100.97 -31.66 -76.21
CA ALA A 166 99.64 -31.57 -76.81
C ALA A 166 99.31 -32.92 -77.52
N SER A 167 98.07 -33.36 -77.80
CA SER A 167 96.71 -32.97 -77.39
C SER A 167 95.71 -34.04 -77.89
N PHE A 168 94.40 -33.86 -77.62
CA PHE A 168 93.24 -34.63 -78.16
C PHE A 168 93.05 -36.08 -77.63
N LEU A 169 91.86 -36.65 -77.45
CA LEU A 169 90.46 -36.29 -77.10
C LEU A 169 89.68 -37.67 -77.10
N PRO A 170 88.38 -37.82 -76.74
CA PRO A 170 87.99 -38.81 -75.72
C PRO A 170 86.91 -39.83 -76.16
N LYS A 171 86.49 -40.75 -75.26
CA LYS A 171 85.07 -41.23 -75.12
C LYS A 171 84.81 -42.22 -73.96
N THR A 172 83.51 -42.41 -73.65
CA THR A 172 82.85 -43.46 -72.79
C THR A 172 83.19 -43.48 -71.29
N ASP A 173 82.32 -43.89 -70.34
CA ASP A 173 80.85 -44.04 -70.27
C ASP A 173 80.39 -43.98 -68.78
N PRO A 174 79.08 -44.01 -68.41
CA PRO A 174 78.60 -43.52 -67.11
C PRO A 174 78.49 -44.55 -65.96
N THR A 175 78.59 -44.03 -64.73
CA THR A 175 78.46 -44.75 -63.45
C THR A 175 77.35 -44.13 -62.59
N GLY A 176 76.58 -44.90 -61.80
CA GLY A 176 75.86 -44.31 -60.64
C GLY A 176 74.58 -44.97 -60.13
N CYS A 177 74.70 -46.09 -59.41
CA CYS A 177 73.74 -46.68 -58.45
C CYS A 177 74.55 -47.65 -57.55
N ILE A 178 74.28 -47.93 -56.27
CA ILE A 178 73.16 -47.60 -55.36
C ILE A 178 73.62 -47.81 -53.89
N LEU A 179 72.89 -47.25 -52.90
CA LEU A 179 72.91 -47.54 -51.45
C LEU A 179 74.20 -47.36 -50.60
N THR A 180 74.06 -46.57 -49.53
CA THR A 180 74.25 -47.09 -48.15
C THR A 180 73.02 -46.72 -47.30
N SER A 181 72.55 -47.67 -46.48
CA SER A 181 71.30 -47.56 -45.71
C SER A 181 71.61 -47.51 -44.21
N THR A 182 71.36 -46.37 -43.56
CA THR A 182 71.53 -46.25 -42.09
C THR A 182 70.50 -45.36 -41.39
N ASP A 183 69.32 -45.11 -41.98
CA ASP A 183 68.30 -44.19 -41.43
C ASP A 183 66.98 -44.88 -40.97
N CYS A 184 66.92 -46.22 -41.02
CA CYS A 184 65.69 -46.98 -40.80
C CYS A 184 65.34 -47.20 -39.30
N PHE A 185 66.35 -47.37 -38.43
CA PHE A 185 66.12 -47.90 -37.08
C PHE A 185 65.60 -46.88 -36.05
N GLN A 186 65.79 -45.57 -36.23
CA GLN A 186 65.38 -44.57 -35.23
C GLN A 186 63.89 -44.17 -35.31
N ASN A 187 63.21 -44.46 -36.42
CA ASN A 187 61.83 -44.00 -36.65
C ASN A 187 60.74 -44.94 -36.08
N HIS A 188 61.00 -46.26 -35.99
CA HIS A 188 59.96 -47.21 -35.57
C HIS A 188 59.75 -47.26 -34.05
N GLU A 189 60.82 -47.22 -33.26
CA GLU A 189 60.73 -47.20 -31.79
C GLU A 189 60.04 -45.93 -31.29
N LEU A 190 60.36 -44.78 -31.87
CA LEU A 190 59.74 -43.49 -31.55
C LEU A 190 58.23 -43.52 -31.85
N GLY A 191 57.83 -44.13 -32.97
CA GLY A 191 56.42 -44.32 -33.34
C GLY A 191 55.65 -45.22 -32.36
N MET A 192 56.25 -46.33 -31.94
CA MET A 192 55.67 -47.24 -30.95
C MET A 192 55.51 -46.59 -29.56
N PHE A 193 56.50 -45.82 -29.13
CA PHE A 193 56.44 -45.04 -27.88
C PHE A 193 55.35 -43.95 -27.93
N LEU A 194 55.25 -43.19 -29.02
CA LEU A 194 54.19 -42.19 -29.20
C LEU A 194 52.79 -42.84 -29.21
N CYS A 195 52.63 -44.02 -29.82
CA CYS A 195 51.36 -44.74 -29.83
C CYS A 195 50.94 -45.26 -28.44
N SER A 196 51.87 -45.73 -27.61
CA SER A 196 51.56 -46.16 -26.24
C SER A 196 51.20 -44.98 -25.34
N VAL A 197 51.92 -43.86 -25.45
CA VAL A 197 51.60 -42.59 -24.77
C VAL A 197 50.21 -42.09 -25.15
N LEU A 198 49.85 -42.12 -26.44
CA LEU A 198 48.51 -41.70 -26.89
C LEU A 198 47.39 -42.62 -26.38
N LYS A 199 47.62 -43.94 -26.27
CA LYS A 199 46.66 -44.88 -25.65
C LYS A 199 46.45 -44.56 -24.17
N LEU A 200 47.53 -44.35 -23.40
CA LEU A 200 47.48 -43.94 -22.00
C LEU A 200 46.75 -42.60 -21.80
N GLN A 201 47.06 -41.59 -22.62
CA GLN A 201 46.40 -40.29 -22.57
C GLN A 201 44.89 -40.39 -22.89
N ARG A 202 44.50 -41.19 -23.89
CA ARG A 202 43.09 -41.43 -24.23
C ARG A 202 42.36 -42.13 -23.08
N TRP A 203 42.93 -43.19 -22.51
CA TRP A 203 42.38 -43.89 -21.35
C TRP A 203 42.20 -42.95 -20.14
N TRP A 204 43.21 -42.16 -19.80
CA TRP A 204 43.13 -41.21 -18.69
C TRP A 204 42.05 -40.15 -18.87
N ARG A 205 41.86 -39.63 -20.10
CA ARG A 205 40.74 -38.73 -20.43
C ARG A 205 39.38 -39.39 -20.19
N VAL A 206 39.21 -40.65 -20.58
CA VAL A 206 37.97 -41.41 -20.33
C VAL A 206 37.72 -41.62 -18.83
N VAL A 207 38.75 -41.98 -18.06
CA VAL A 207 38.66 -42.12 -16.59
C VAL A 207 38.26 -40.79 -15.92
N LEU A 208 38.87 -39.67 -16.32
CA LEU A 208 38.50 -38.34 -15.82
C LEU A 208 37.07 -37.94 -16.20
N MET A 209 36.63 -38.22 -17.43
CA MET A 209 35.25 -37.97 -17.86
C MET A 209 34.25 -38.82 -17.08
N HIS A 210 34.54 -40.11 -16.83
CA HIS A 210 33.69 -40.97 -16.02
C HIS A 210 33.58 -40.44 -14.58
N LYS A 211 34.72 -40.11 -13.95
CA LYS A 211 34.77 -39.52 -12.60
C LYS A 211 34.01 -38.18 -12.51
N SER A 212 34.01 -37.38 -13.57
CA SER A 212 33.22 -36.15 -13.67
C SER A 212 31.72 -36.44 -13.76
N ARG A 213 31.30 -37.35 -14.66
CA ARG A 213 29.91 -37.79 -14.82
C ARG A 213 29.34 -38.37 -13.52
N SER A 214 30.08 -39.25 -12.83
CA SER A 214 29.65 -39.83 -11.55
C SER A 214 29.43 -38.76 -10.47
N LYS A 215 30.32 -37.76 -10.37
CA LYS A 215 30.15 -36.63 -9.43
C LYS A 215 28.88 -35.82 -9.73
N SER A 216 28.66 -35.47 -11.00
CA SER A 216 27.44 -34.76 -11.42
C SER A 216 26.17 -35.58 -11.14
N ALA A 217 26.19 -36.89 -11.40
CA ALA A 217 25.07 -37.78 -11.11
C ALA A 217 24.73 -37.82 -9.61
N ILE A 218 25.73 -37.95 -8.73
CA ILE A 218 25.54 -37.93 -7.27
C ILE A 218 24.94 -36.61 -6.80
N ILE A 219 25.39 -35.48 -7.36
CA ILE A 219 24.83 -34.15 -7.05
C ILE A 219 23.35 -34.10 -7.45
N ILE A 220 23.01 -34.46 -8.69
CA ILE A 220 21.62 -34.47 -9.18
C ILE A 220 20.73 -35.40 -8.34
N GLN A 221 21.19 -36.63 -8.07
CA GLN A 221 20.48 -37.62 -7.27
C GLN A 221 20.23 -37.14 -5.82
N SER A 222 21.22 -36.51 -5.18
CA SER A 222 21.05 -35.97 -3.82
C SER A 222 20.08 -34.78 -3.77
N HIS A 223 20.09 -33.91 -4.78
CA HIS A 223 19.09 -32.84 -4.91
C HIS A 223 17.67 -33.39 -5.12
N ILE A 224 17.48 -34.41 -5.96
CA ILE A 224 16.17 -35.06 -6.19
C ILE A 224 15.67 -35.74 -4.92
N ARG A 225 16.50 -36.56 -4.26
CA ARG A 225 16.14 -37.22 -2.98
C ARG A 225 15.73 -36.20 -1.92
N GLY A 226 16.49 -35.11 -1.79
CA GLY A 226 16.16 -34.02 -0.88
C GLY A 226 14.87 -33.26 -1.25
N TRP A 227 14.54 -33.14 -2.54
CA TRP A 227 13.29 -32.54 -3.00
C TRP A 227 12.08 -33.41 -2.66
N VAL A 228 12.14 -34.73 -2.96
CA VAL A 228 11.08 -35.69 -2.62
C VAL A 228 10.81 -35.68 -1.11
N ALA A 229 11.85 -35.76 -0.28
CA ALA A 229 11.71 -35.74 1.18
C ALA A 229 11.06 -34.44 1.70
N ARG A 230 11.40 -33.27 1.13
CA ARG A 230 10.77 -31.99 1.48
C ARG A 230 9.31 -31.91 1.03
N GLN A 231 8.98 -32.44 -0.15
CA GLN A 231 7.62 -32.48 -0.67
C GLN A 231 6.72 -33.34 0.23
N GLU A 232 7.19 -34.51 0.65
CA GLU A 232 6.41 -35.40 1.51
C GLU A 232 6.24 -34.83 2.92
N ALA A 233 7.30 -34.26 3.51
CA ALA A 233 7.18 -33.53 4.78
C ALA A 233 6.21 -32.35 4.71
N THR A 234 6.10 -31.68 3.56
CA THR A 234 5.14 -30.58 3.33
C THR A 234 3.70 -31.10 3.22
N ARG A 235 3.47 -32.23 2.53
CA ARG A 235 2.16 -32.90 2.47
C ARG A 235 1.67 -33.31 3.86
N VAL A 236 2.48 -34.06 4.60
CA VAL A 236 2.16 -34.50 5.97
C VAL A 236 1.86 -33.29 6.87
N ARG A 237 2.71 -32.25 6.81
CA ARG A 237 2.49 -31.01 7.58
C ARG A 237 1.18 -30.31 7.20
N HIS A 238 0.82 -30.27 5.91
CA HIS A 238 -0.45 -29.70 5.46
C HIS A 238 -1.65 -30.47 6.03
N CYS A 239 -1.67 -31.80 5.91
CA CYS A 239 -2.73 -32.64 6.48
C CYS A 239 -2.88 -32.44 8.00
N ILE A 240 -1.77 -32.38 8.75
CA ILE A 240 -1.78 -32.08 10.18
C ILE A 240 -2.39 -30.71 10.48
N ILE A 241 -2.00 -29.66 9.74
CA ILE A 241 -2.54 -28.30 9.91
C ILE A 241 -4.05 -28.27 9.63
N VAL A 242 -4.51 -28.95 8.58
CA VAL A 242 -5.93 -29.07 8.24
C VAL A 242 -6.70 -29.70 9.40
N ILE A 243 -6.32 -30.91 9.85
CA ILE A 243 -6.98 -31.60 10.98
C ILE A 243 -6.99 -30.73 12.25
N GLN A 244 -5.86 -30.12 12.59
CA GLN A 244 -5.75 -29.24 13.76
C GLN A 244 -6.65 -28.00 13.66
N SER A 245 -6.81 -27.43 12.46
CA SER A 245 -7.67 -26.27 12.24
C SER A 245 -9.16 -26.61 12.39
N TYR A 246 -9.60 -27.76 11.84
CA TYR A 246 -10.95 -28.27 12.02
C TYR A 246 -11.26 -28.54 13.50
N TRP A 247 -10.33 -29.18 14.23
CA TRP A 247 -10.50 -29.47 15.66
C TRP A 247 -10.58 -28.19 16.51
N LYS A 248 -9.67 -27.23 16.31
CA LYS A 248 -9.71 -25.93 16.99
C LYS A 248 -11.01 -25.17 16.70
N GLY A 249 -11.47 -25.19 15.45
CA GLY A 249 -12.76 -24.60 15.05
C GLY A 249 -13.95 -25.29 15.72
N TYR A 250 -13.93 -26.62 15.85
CA TYR A 250 -14.96 -27.37 16.55
C TYR A 250 -15.00 -27.03 18.05
N LEU A 251 -13.86 -27.01 18.74
CA LEU A 251 -13.79 -26.64 20.16
C LEU A 251 -14.32 -25.22 20.41
N ALA A 252 -13.95 -24.26 19.57
CA ALA A 252 -14.45 -22.88 19.66
C ALA A 252 -15.99 -22.81 19.49
N ARG A 253 -16.55 -23.54 18.51
CA ARG A 253 -18.01 -23.62 18.30
C ARG A 253 -18.73 -24.37 19.43
N LYS A 254 -18.12 -25.42 20.00
CA LYS A 254 -18.69 -26.17 21.13
C LYS A 254 -18.77 -25.30 22.38
N ALA A 255 -17.69 -24.57 22.71
CA ALA A 255 -17.65 -23.67 23.86
C ALA A 255 -18.65 -22.50 23.74
N THR A 256 -18.84 -21.95 22.54
CA THR A 256 -19.73 -20.80 22.29
C THR A 256 -21.19 -21.19 22.01
N ARG A 257 -21.54 -22.48 21.92
CA ARG A 257 -22.89 -22.95 21.54
C ARG A 257 -24.00 -22.36 22.42
N GLY A 258 -23.81 -22.30 23.74
CA GLY A 258 -24.79 -21.72 24.67
C GLY A 258 -24.98 -20.21 24.44
N GLN A 259 -23.89 -19.46 24.28
CA GLN A 259 -23.92 -18.02 23.99
C GLN A 259 -24.58 -17.71 22.64
N LEU A 260 -24.36 -18.56 21.63
CA LEU A 260 -25.02 -18.45 20.32
C LEU A 260 -26.53 -18.71 20.38
N LEU A 261 -26.98 -19.63 21.24
CA LEU A 261 -28.40 -19.89 21.47
C LEU A 261 -29.08 -18.74 22.21
N ASP A 262 -28.45 -18.22 23.27
CA ASP A 262 -28.91 -16.99 23.95
C ASP A 262 -28.97 -15.79 22.99
N LEU A 263 -27.92 -15.57 22.19
CA LEU A 263 -27.90 -14.48 21.21
C LEU A 263 -29.03 -14.61 20.18
N ARG A 264 -29.33 -15.82 19.69
CA ARG A 264 -30.48 -16.09 18.81
C ARG A 264 -31.81 -15.81 19.49
N LEU A 265 -31.97 -16.24 20.74
CA LEU A 265 -33.20 -15.99 21.51
C LEU A 265 -33.41 -14.48 21.75
N ARG A 266 -32.34 -13.73 22.08
CA ARG A 266 -32.38 -12.27 22.22
C ARG A 266 -32.66 -11.56 20.90
N LEU A 267 -32.10 -12.04 19.78
CA LEU A 267 -32.42 -11.54 18.44
C LEU A 267 -33.89 -11.78 18.09
N GLN A 268 -34.44 -12.97 18.35
CA GLN A 268 -35.86 -13.27 18.12
C GLN A 268 -36.78 -12.41 18.99
N LYS A 269 -36.50 -12.28 20.29
CA LYS A 269 -37.26 -11.39 21.19
C LYS A 269 -37.17 -9.92 20.74
N SER A 270 -36.00 -9.47 20.30
CA SER A 270 -35.85 -8.11 19.77
C SER A 270 -36.61 -7.92 18.46
N ALA A 271 -36.64 -8.91 17.57
CA ALA A 271 -37.34 -8.85 16.29
C ALA A 271 -38.86 -8.85 16.47
N ALA A 272 -39.39 -9.65 17.40
CA ALA A 272 -40.81 -9.67 17.75
C ALA A 272 -41.32 -8.34 18.33
N ASN A 273 -40.43 -7.53 18.92
CA ASN A 273 -40.74 -6.22 19.47
C ASN A 273 -40.53 -5.06 18.47
N VAL A 274 -40.22 -5.33 17.19
CA VAL A 274 -40.10 -4.28 16.16
C VAL A 274 -41.49 -3.95 15.61
N ASP A 275 -42.10 -2.90 16.15
CA ASP A 275 -43.24 -2.24 15.53
C ASP A 275 -42.81 -1.46 14.27
N ASP A 276 -43.73 -1.29 13.31
CA ASP A 276 -43.48 -0.57 12.07
C ASP A 276 -43.18 0.91 12.33
N SER A 277 -43.75 1.54 13.37
CA SER A 277 -43.38 2.92 13.76
C SER A 277 -41.90 3.06 14.14
N MET A 278 -41.27 1.97 14.61
CA MET A 278 -39.87 1.96 15.06
C MET A 278 -38.87 1.76 13.91
N ARG A 279 -39.35 1.48 12.68
CA ARG A 279 -38.50 1.44 11.48
C ARG A 279 -37.93 2.84 11.24
N ILE A 280 -36.62 2.91 10.95
CA ILE A 280 -35.87 4.17 10.74
C ILE A 280 -36.62 5.10 9.77
N ILE A 281 -37.15 4.56 8.68
CA ILE A 281 -37.89 5.33 7.67
C ILE A 281 -39.16 6.00 8.24
N ASN A 282 -39.94 5.30 9.06
CA ASN A 282 -41.16 5.84 9.66
C ASN A 282 -40.85 6.85 10.78
N ARG A 283 -39.81 6.60 11.58
CA ARG A 283 -39.32 7.57 12.57
C ARG A 283 -38.81 8.86 11.92
N LEU A 284 -38.16 8.75 10.75
CA LEU A 284 -37.71 9.90 9.97
C LEU A 284 -38.87 10.67 9.34
N LEU A 285 -39.93 10.00 8.89
CA LEU A 285 -41.12 10.67 8.37
C LEU A 285 -41.81 11.53 9.45
N VAL A 286 -41.97 10.99 10.67
CA VAL A 286 -42.51 11.75 11.81
C VAL A 286 -41.56 12.90 12.22
N ALA A 287 -40.26 12.64 12.32
CA ALA A 287 -39.30 13.68 12.66
C ALA A 287 -39.21 14.79 11.59
N LEU A 288 -39.46 14.45 10.32
CA LEU A 288 -39.54 15.39 9.20
C LEU A 288 -40.80 16.28 9.28
N SER A 289 -41.98 15.72 9.56
CA SER A 289 -43.19 16.52 9.74
C SER A 289 -43.06 17.49 10.91
N ASP A 290 -42.40 17.05 11.99
CA ASP A 290 -42.22 17.85 13.19
C ASP A 290 -41.10 18.90 13.05
N LEU A 291 -40.20 18.76 12.06
CA LEU A 291 -38.95 19.51 11.91
C LEU A 291 -39.12 21.03 11.97
N LEU A 292 -40.15 21.57 11.31
CA LEU A 292 -40.44 23.01 11.30
C LEU A 292 -41.19 23.49 12.56
N SER A 293 -41.70 22.58 13.40
CA SER A 293 -42.35 22.88 14.68
C SER A 293 -41.41 22.81 15.88
N MET A 294 -40.20 22.25 15.70
CA MET A 294 -39.23 22.04 16.77
C MET A 294 -38.70 23.39 17.30
N LYS A 295 -38.96 23.70 18.57
CA LYS A 295 -38.45 24.91 19.24
C LYS A 295 -36.96 24.86 19.60
N SER A 296 -36.33 23.69 19.54
CA SER A 296 -34.92 23.50 19.91
C SER A 296 -34.03 23.31 18.68
N VAL A 297 -33.06 24.21 18.50
CA VAL A 297 -32.04 24.10 17.44
C VAL A 297 -31.23 22.80 17.56
N SER A 298 -30.99 22.29 18.78
CA SER A 298 -30.32 20.98 18.95
C SER A 298 -31.18 19.80 18.48
N GLY A 299 -32.51 19.93 18.59
CA GLY A 299 -33.45 18.95 18.06
C GLY A 299 -33.49 18.96 16.53
N ILE A 300 -33.58 20.15 15.94
CA ILE A 300 -33.49 20.35 14.48
C ILE A 300 -32.18 19.76 13.95
N LEU A 301 -31.04 20.09 14.58
CA LEU A 301 -29.72 19.59 14.19
C LEU A 301 -29.64 18.06 14.26
N HIS A 302 -30.14 17.45 15.33
CA HIS A 302 -30.16 15.99 15.48
C HIS A 302 -31.02 15.32 14.40
N THR A 303 -32.19 15.88 14.10
CA THR A 303 -33.08 15.37 13.04
C THR A 303 -32.43 15.50 11.66
N CYS A 304 -31.86 16.66 11.32
CA CYS A 304 -31.17 16.87 10.04
C CYS A 304 -29.94 15.95 9.88
N ALA A 305 -29.14 15.75 10.93
CA ALA A 305 -28.02 14.81 10.90
C ALA A 305 -28.48 13.35 10.70
N THR A 306 -29.63 12.97 11.26
CA THR A 306 -30.21 11.64 11.09
C THR A 306 -30.79 11.43 9.69
N LEU A 307 -31.44 12.47 9.12
CA LEU A 307 -31.90 12.50 7.72
C LEU A 307 -30.74 12.38 6.72
N ASP A 308 -29.67 13.15 6.91
CA ASP A 308 -28.45 13.11 6.08
C ASP A 308 -27.81 11.71 6.11
N MET A 309 -27.61 11.15 7.31
CA MET A 309 -27.07 9.80 7.47
C MET A 309 -27.95 8.71 6.82
N ALA A 310 -29.28 8.80 6.92
CA ALA A 310 -30.17 7.80 6.35
C ALA A 310 -30.27 7.90 4.81
N THR A 311 -30.38 9.12 4.26
CA THR A 311 -30.43 9.36 2.81
C THR A 311 -29.12 9.00 2.10
N LYS A 312 -27.97 9.15 2.78
CA LYS A 312 -26.66 8.75 2.26
C LYS A 312 -26.56 7.25 1.91
N HIS A 313 -27.32 6.40 2.58
CA HIS A 313 -27.17 4.93 2.51
C HIS A 313 -28.36 4.17 1.90
N SER A 314 -29.51 4.82 1.64
CA SER A 314 -30.71 4.11 1.16
C SER A 314 -31.53 4.92 0.15
N GLN A 315 -31.57 4.46 -1.11
CA GLN A 315 -32.41 5.03 -2.17
C GLN A 315 -33.90 5.02 -1.78
N LYS A 316 -34.40 3.89 -1.23
CA LYS A 316 -35.79 3.75 -0.80
C LYS A 316 -36.17 4.72 0.32
N CYS A 317 -35.20 5.15 1.13
CA CYS A 317 -35.39 6.22 2.11
C CYS A 317 -35.56 7.58 1.41
N CYS A 318 -34.68 7.89 0.44
CA CYS A 318 -34.77 9.10 -0.37
C CYS A 318 -36.12 9.22 -1.10
N GLU A 319 -36.57 8.16 -1.77
CA GLU A 319 -37.87 8.09 -2.45
C GLU A 319 -39.03 8.41 -1.50
N LYS A 320 -39.11 7.72 -0.35
CA LYS A 320 -40.21 7.93 0.62
C LYS A 320 -40.17 9.29 1.32
N LEU A 321 -38.98 9.86 1.56
CA LEU A 321 -38.86 11.22 2.08
C LEU A 321 -39.33 12.26 1.04
N VAL A 322 -39.01 12.05 -0.24
CA VAL A 322 -39.48 12.93 -1.33
C VAL A 322 -41.00 12.83 -1.52
N GLU A 323 -41.58 11.61 -1.49
CA GLU A 323 -43.04 11.41 -1.48
C GLU A 323 -43.73 12.16 -0.32
N ALA A 324 -43.08 12.24 0.85
CA ALA A 324 -43.58 12.95 2.02
C ALA A 324 -43.29 14.47 2.03
N GLY A 325 -42.81 15.04 0.91
CA GLY A 325 -42.59 16.49 0.78
C GLY A 325 -41.29 17.01 1.43
N ALA A 326 -40.30 16.15 1.68
CA ALA A 326 -39.04 16.55 2.32
C ALA A 326 -38.32 17.71 1.61
N VAL A 327 -38.40 17.80 0.28
CA VAL A 327 -37.75 18.87 -0.50
C VAL A 327 -38.22 20.25 -0.03
N ASP A 328 -39.54 20.47 0.01
CA ASP A 328 -40.11 21.77 0.38
C ASP A 328 -39.89 22.09 1.85
N MET A 329 -39.92 21.07 2.73
CA MET A 329 -39.63 21.23 4.16
C MET A 329 -38.17 21.62 4.40
N LEU A 330 -37.21 20.95 3.73
CA LEU A 330 -35.79 21.28 3.81
C LEU A 330 -35.49 22.65 3.20
N LEU A 331 -36.13 23.03 2.10
CA LEU A 331 -35.97 24.37 1.51
C LEU A 331 -36.53 25.48 2.41
N LYS A 332 -37.68 25.25 3.06
CA LYS A 332 -38.20 26.16 4.10
C LYS A 332 -37.23 26.30 5.26
N LEU A 333 -36.68 25.19 5.75
CA LEU A 333 -35.68 25.20 6.81
C LEU A 333 -34.44 26.01 6.40
N ILE A 334 -33.83 25.69 5.26
CA ILE A 334 -32.65 26.38 4.70
C ILE A 334 -32.87 27.90 4.65
N ARG A 335 -34.04 28.36 4.18
CA ARG A 335 -34.39 29.80 4.11
C ARG A 335 -34.57 30.46 5.49
N SER A 336 -34.99 29.70 6.51
CA SER A 336 -35.20 30.21 7.88
C SER A 336 -33.93 30.25 8.74
N VAL A 337 -32.87 29.55 8.33
CA VAL A 337 -31.68 29.28 9.16
C VAL A 337 -30.71 30.49 9.17
N SER A 338 -30.32 30.90 10.39
CA SER A 338 -29.54 32.12 10.61
C SER A 338 -28.03 31.93 10.34
N ARG A 339 -27.21 32.93 10.69
CA ARG A 339 -25.73 32.84 10.63
C ARG A 339 -25.09 32.32 11.93
N SER A 340 -25.87 31.85 12.90
CA SER A 340 -25.32 31.25 14.12
C SER A 340 -24.56 29.95 13.80
N ILE A 341 -23.55 29.61 14.60
CA ILE A 341 -22.77 28.37 14.42
C ILE A 341 -23.66 27.10 14.37
N PRO A 342 -24.62 26.87 15.30
CA PRO A 342 -25.47 25.67 15.21
C PRO A 342 -26.40 25.69 13.99
N ASP A 343 -26.85 26.87 13.56
CA ASP A 343 -27.64 27.05 12.34
C ASP A 343 -26.83 26.66 11.08
N GLN A 344 -25.54 27.00 11.02
CA GLN A 344 -24.69 26.62 9.89
C GLN A 344 -24.46 25.09 9.80
N GLU A 345 -24.41 24.37 10.92
CA GLU A 345 -24.39 22.90 10.91
C GLU A 345 -25.75 22.29 10.52
N VAL A 346 -26.89 22.92 10.89
CA VAL A 346 -28.22 22.53 10.39
C VAL A 346 -28.29 22.69 8.87
N LEU A 347 -27.84 23.83 8.35
CA LEU A 347 -27.78 24.14 6.91
C LEU A 347 -26.95 23.10 6.15
N LYS A 348 -25.75 22.78 6.64
CA LYS A 348 -24.84 21.78 6.08
C LYS A 348 -25.48 20.40 5.97
N HIS A 349 -26.17 19.92 7.01
CA HIS A 349 -26.88 18.64 6.95
C HIS A 349 -28.11 18.68 6.03
N ALA A 350 -28.87 19.79 6.00
CA ALA A 350 -30.00 19.95 5.09
C ALA A 350 -29.56 19.95 3.62
N LEU A 351 -28.50 20.71 3.28
CA LEU A 351 -27.90 20.73 1.94
C LEU A 351 -27.29 19.35 1.57
N SER A 352 -26.64 18.66 2.52
CA SER A 352 -26.12 17.31 2.30
C SER A 352 -27.24 16.32 2.02
N THR A 353 -28.37 16.43 2.73
CA THR A 353 -29.58 15.63 2.48
C THR A 353 -30.10 15.85 1.06
N LEU A 354 -30.30 17.12 0.63
CA LEU A 354 -30.70 17.43 -0.76
C LEU A 354 -29.70 16.90 -1.80
N ARG A 355 -28.40 16.97 -1.52
CA ARG A 355 -27.33 16.40 -2.34
C ARG A 355 -27.37 14.87 -2.43
N ASN A 356 -27.78 14.18 -1.35
CA ASN A 356 -27.98 12.73 -1.35
C ASN A 356 -29.19 12.35 -2.23
N LEU A 357 -30.27 13.15 -2.22
CA LEU A 357 -31.41 12.99 -3.14
C LEU A 357 -30.99 13.17 -4.60
N ALA A 358 -30.23 14.25 -4.90
CA ALA A 358 -29.74 14.59 -6.25
C ALA A 358 -28.75 13.58 -6.86
N ARG A 359 -28.44 12.48 -6.17
CA ARG A 359 -27.69 11.34 -6.71
C ARG A 359 -28.52 10.49 -7.67
N TYR A 360 -29.85 10.50 -7.53
CA TYR A 360 -30.76 9.64 -8.28
C TYR A 360 -31.53 10.48 -9.31
N SER A 361 -31.39 10.19 -10.61
CA SER A 361 -31.89 11.04 -11.70
C SER A 361 -33.37 11.44 -11.55
N HIS A 362 -34.23 10.48 -11.24
CA HIS A 362 -35.66 10.70 -11.03
C HIS A 362 -35.98 11.63 -9.84
N LEU A 363 -35.15 11.64 -8.78
CA LEU A 363 -35.29 12.59 -7.67
C LEU A 363 -34.69 13.96 -8.00
N THR A 364 -33.63 14.01 -8.83
CA THR A 364 -33.08 15.27 -9.36
C THR A 364 -34.12 16.01 -10.20
N GLU A 365 -34.97 15.32 -10.95
CA GLU A 365 -36.12 15.94 -11.64
C GLU A 365 -37.13 16.54 -10.65
N VAL A 366 -37.43 15.87 -9.54
CA VAL A 366 -38.32 16.42 -8.49
C VAL A 366 -37.71 17.67 -7.84
N LEU A 367 -36.40 17.67 -7.58
CA LEU A 367 -35.67 18.86 -7.10
C LEU A 367 -35.74 20.03 -8.10
N ILE A 368 -35.59 19.78 -9.40
CA ILE A 368 -35.71 20.81 -10.45
C ILE A 368 -37.14 21.35 -10.53
N ARG A 369 -38.16 20.50 -10.34
CA ARG A 369 -39.58 20.90 -10.40
C ARG A 369 -40.07 21.64 -9.14
N SER A 370 -39.45 21.44 -7.97
CA SER A 370 -39.82 22.20 -6.77
C SER A 370 -39.37 23.67 -6.89
N ARG A 371 -40.31 24.59 -6.64
CA ARG A 371 -40.15 26.02 -6.90
C ARG A 371 -39.15 26.68 -5.95
N GLY A 372 -38.17 27.37 -6.53
CA GLY A 372 -37.17 28.09 -5.75
C GLY A 372 -36.01 27.20 -5.28
N THR A 373 -35.92 25.93 -5.70
CA THR A 373 -34.86 25.01 -5.27
C THR A 373 -33.49 25.49 -5.73
N VAL A 374 -33.33 25.71 -7.04
CA VAL A 374 -32.06 26.11 -7.66
C VAL A 374 -31.63 27.48 -7.14
N GLU A 375 -32.58 28.41 -7.02
CA GLU A 375 -32.38 29.77 -6.53
C GLU A 375 -31.95 29.79 -5.05
N THR A 376 -32.53 28.92 -4.22
CA THR A 376 -32.15 28.81 -2.79
C THR A 376 -30.75 28.24 -2.64
N ILE A 377 -30.41 27.18 -3.38
CA ILE A 377 -29.08 26.55 -3.27
C ILE A 377 -28.01 27.48 -3.88
N LEU A 378 -28.30 28.17 -4.97
CA LEU A 378 -27.40 29.16 -5.57
C LEU A 378 -27.21 30.37 -4.66
N TRP A 379 -28.25 30.84 -3.98
CA TRP A 379 -28.13 31.91 -2.98
C TRP A 379 -27.27 31.46 -1.78
N GLU A 380 -27.44 30.23 -1.30
CA GLU A 380 -26.60 29.68 -0.23
C GLU A 380 -25.15 29.43 -0.66
N LEU A 381 -24.89 29.00 -1.89
CA LEU A 381 -23.53 28.96 -2.44
C LEU A 381 -22.85 30.34 -2.38
N LEU A 382 -23.57 31.39 -2.78
CA LEU A 382 -23.07 32.77 -2.78
C LEU A 382 -22.96 33.39 -1.37
N ARG A 383 -23.65 32.82 -0.37
CA ARG A 383 -23.63 33.24 1.04
C ARG A 383 -22.48 32.61 1.82
N ASN A 384 -22.13 31.36 1.54
CA ASN A 384 -21.24 30.56 2.37
C ASN A 384 -19.77 30.58 1.94
N LYS A 385 -18.88 30.33 2.91
CA LYS A 385 -17.41 30.25 2.70
C LYS A 385 -16.78 28.93 3.20
N GLU A 386 -17.54 28.15 3.95
CA GLU A 386 -17.11 26.93 4.66
C GLU A 386 -17.66 25.68 3.96
N GLU A 387 -17.72 24.52 4.63
CA GLU A 387 -18.16 23.24 4.04
C GLU A 387 -19.51 23.31 3.30
N GLY A 388 -20.46 24.13 3.77
CA GLY A 388 -21.74 24.36 3.08
C GLY A 388 -21.59 24.87 1.64
N TYR A 389 -20.53 25.63 1.34
CA TYR A 389 -20.19 26.08 -0.02
C TYR A 389 -19.95 24.89 -0.96
N PHE A 390 -19.09 23.95 -0.53
CA PHE A 390 -18.72 22.79 -1.35
C PHE A 390 -19.90 21.82 -1.53
N ILE A 391 -20.76 21.67 -0.52
CA ILE A 391 -21.97 20.85 -0.62
C ILE A 391 -22.99 21.49 -1.59
N ALA A 392 -23.22 22.81 -1.50
CA ALA A 392 -24.11 23.53 -2.41
C ALA A 392 -23.59 23.50 -3.86
N SER A 393 -22.28 23.65 -4.05
CA SER A 393 -21.57 23.54 -5.34
C SER A 393 -21.78 22.16 -5.97
N GLU A 394 -21.52 21.08 -5.23
CA GLU A 394 -21.68 19.71 -5.72
C GLU A 394 -23.15 19.38 -6.06
N LEU A 395 -24.10 19.91 -5.29
CA LEU A 395 -25.54 19.78 -5.52
C LEU A 395 -25.98 20.54 -6.79
N LEU A 396 -25.60 21.81 -6.93
CA LEU A 396 -25.90 22.60 -8.13
C LEU A 396 -25.29 21.97 -9.37
N ARG A 397 -24.05 21.48 -9.31
CA ARG A 397 -23.42 20.76 -10.42
C ARG A 397 -24.24 19.55 -10.85
N LYS A 398 -24.77 18.74 -9.92
CA LYS A 398 -25.65 17.59 -10.26
C LYS A 398 -26.98 18.03 -10.87
N ILE A 399 -27.55 19.14 -10.41
CA ILE A 399 -28.77 19.72 -10.98
C ILE A 399 -28.52 20.24 -12.40
N CYS A 400 -27.42 20.96 -12.64
CA CYS A 400 -27.04 21.53 -13.92
C CYS A 400 -26.49 20.52 -14.94
N LEU A 401 -26.40 19.22 -14.61
CA LEU A 401 -26.23 18.16 -15.62
C LEU A 401 -27.51 17.94 -16.44
N ASN A 402 -28.67 18.38 -15.94
CA ASN A 402 -29.93 18.38 -16.67
C ASN A 402 -30.19 19.76 -17.29
N THR A 403 -30.60 19.82 -18.56
CA THR A 403 -30.90 21.07 -19.27
C THR A 403 -31.93 21.94 -18.53
N LYS A 404 -33.02 21.33 -18.03
CA LYS A 404 -34.03 22.01 -17.18
C LYS A 404 -33.45 22.62 -15.90
N GLY A 405 -32.37 22.05 -15.36
CA GLY A 405 -31.64 22.59 -14.21
C GLY A 405 -30.80 23.82 -14.58
N VAL A 406 -30.18 23.80 -15.77
CA VAL A 406 -29.48 24.96 -16.35
C VAL A 406 -30.46 26.10 -16.66
N GLU A 407 -31.61 25.80 -17.27
CA GLU A 407 -32.70 26.76 -17.51
C GLU A 407 -33.19 27.40 -16.19
N ALA A 408 -33.42 26.59 -15.16
CA ALA A 408 -33.81 27.08 -13.83
C ALA A 408 -32.73 28.00 -13.20
N ALA A 409 -31.43 27.72 -13.42
CA ALA A 409 -30.35 28.62 -13.00
C ALA A 409 -30.33 29.93 -13.82
N ARG A 410 -30.54 29.85 -15.14
CA ARG A 410 -30.63 30.99 -16.07
C ARG A 410 -31.79 31.93 -15.74
N ASN A 411 -32.90 31.41 -15.24
CA ASN A 411 -34.05 32.19 -14.76
C ASN A 411 -33.75 33.09 -13.53
N SER A 412 -32.54 33.03 -12.96
CA SER A 412 -32.06 33.91 -11.88
C SER A 412 -30.86 34.79 -12.29
N PRO A 413 -31.01 35.74 -13.23
CA PRO A 413 -29.90 36.54 -13.77
C PRO A 413 -29.16 37.35 -12.70
N ALA A 414 -29.85 37.81 -11.65
CA ALA A 414 -29.22 38.52 -10.53
C ALA A 414 -28.27 37.64 -9.71
N LEU A 415 -28.60 36.35 -9.53
CA LEU A 415 -27.71 35.40 -8.84
C LEU A 415 -26.55 34.97 -9.75
N LEU A 416 -26.79 34.81 -11.05
CA LEU A 416 -25.73 34.53 -12.01
C LEU A 416 -24.73 35.69 -12.14
N LYS A 417 -25.19 36.95 -12.13
CA LYS A 417 -24.28 38.11 -12.06
C LYS A 417 -23.43 38.08 -10.78
N ARG A 418 -24.01 37.71 -9.64
CA ARG A 418 -23.26 37.51 -8.39
C ARG A 418 -22.27 36.34 -8.44
N LEU A 419 -22.56 35.28 -9.21
CA LEU A 419 -21.64 34.16 -9.42
C LEU A 419 -20.44 34.57 -10.31
N HIS A 420 -20.66 35.33 -11.39
CA HIS A 420 -19.59 35.91 -12.19
C HIS A 420 -18.67 36.80 -11.33
N ASN A 421 -19.25 37.75 -10.58
CA ASN A 421 -18.50 38.62 -9.68
C ASN A 421 -17.71 37.81 -8.62
N LEU A 422 -18.24 36.70 -8.12
CA LEU A 422 -17.54 35.82 -7.19
C LEU A 422 -16.33 35.12 -7.86
N VAL A 423 -16.47 34.65 -9.10
CA VAL A 423 -15.37 34.06 -9.87
C VAL A 423 -14.26 35.10 -10.11
N GLU A 424 -14.61 36.31 -10.51
CA GLU A 424 -13.64 37.42 -10.67
C GLU A 424 -12.91 37.74 -9.35
N ASP A 425 -13.65 37.85 -8.25
CA ASP A 425 -13.08 38.13 -6.92
C ASP A 425 -12.13 37.02 -6.43
N LEU A 426 -12.48 35.76 -6.65
CA LEU A 426 -11.65 34.60 -6.30
C LEU A 426 -10.40 34.52 -7.21
N THR A 427 -10.55 34.84 -8.50
CA THR A 427 -9.44 34.91 -9.47
C THR A 427 -8.44 36.00 -9.09
N ARG A 428 -8.95 37.20 -8.75
CA ARG A 428 -8.12 38.33 -8.27
C ARG A 428 -7.37 37.98 -6.97
N LYS A 429 -8.03 37.30 -6.01
CA LYS A 429 -7.41 36.92 -4.74
C LYS A 429 -6.33 35.85 -4.90
N THR A 430 -6.59 34.79 -5.67
CA THR A 430 -5.57 33.75 -5.97
C THR A 430 -4.38 34.31 -6.76
N GLY A 431 -4.60 35.30 -7.64
CA GLY A 431 -3.53 36.03 -8.32
C GLY A 431 -2.65 36.85 -7.37
N ASN A 432 -3.26 37.53 -6.40
CA ASN A 432 -2.54 38.34 -5.40
C ASN A 432 -1.82 37.49 -4.34
N GLU A 433 -2.39 36.35 -3.92
CA GLU A 433 -1.75 35.44 -2.96
C GLU A 433 -0.45 34.82 -3.48
N LYS A 434 -0.26 34.70 -4.81
CA LYS A 434 1.03 34.31 -5.38
C LYS A 434 2.17 35.29 -5.08
N ARG A 435 1.87 36.50 -4.60
CA ARG A 435 2.84 37.55 -4.24
C ARG A 435 3.06 37.71 -2.73
N ASN A 436 2.17 37.17 -1.90
CA ASN A 436 2.16 37.39 -0.44
C ASN A 436 2.28 36.06 0.33
N ALA A 437 3.13 36.02 1.36
CA ALA A 437 3.39 34.82 2.16
C ALA A 437 2.26 34.51 3.18
N TRP A 438 1.09 34.13 2.68
CA TRP A 438 0.01 33.55 3.49
C TRP A 438 0.17 32.03 3.63
N GLY A 439 -0.41 31.45 4.70
CA GLY A 439 -0.26 30.03 5.01
C GLY A 439 -0.88 29.11 3.96
N GLN A 440 -0.13 28.08 3.57
CA GLN A 440 -0.44 27.09 2.51
C GLN A 440 -1.91 26.61 2.49
N LEU A 441 -2.48 26.31 3.67
CA LEU A 441 -3.84 25.79 3.81
C LEU A 441 -4.92 26.76 3.32
N ALA A 442 -4.78 28.07 3.58
CA ALA A 442 -5.76 29.07 3.17
C ALA A 442 -5.80 29.21 1.64
N ARG A 443 -4.62 29.15 1.02
CA ARG A 443 -4.44 29.20 -0.43
C ARG A 443 -5.05 27.98 -1.12
N GLU A 444 -4.82 26.77 -0.61
CA GLU A 444 -5.42 25.54 -1.15
C GLU A 444 -6.96 25.58 -1.08
N GLN A 445 -7.53 26.12 0.01
CA GLN A 445 -8.97 26.31 0.16
C GLN A 445 -9.51 27.36 -0.83
N LEU A 446 -8.78 28.47 -1.05
CA LEU A 446 -9.16 29.51 -2.02
C LEU A 446 -9.11 28.99 -3.45
N GLU A 447 -8.03 28.32 -3.85
CA GLU A 447 -7.86 27.70 -5.17
C GLU A 447 -8.92 26.62 -5.43
N ARG A 448 -9.31 25.83 -4.39
CA ARG A 448 -10.44 24.89 -4.49
C ARG A 448 -11.76 25.59 -4.73
N ARG A 449 -12.08 26.66 -3.98
CA ARG A 449 -13.33 27.42 -4.18
C ARG A 449 -13.40 28.07 -5.55
N LEU A 450 -12.28 28.58 -6.08
CA LEU A 450 -12.22 29.12 -7.43
C LEU A 450 -12.53 28.05 -8.49
N ARG A 451 -11.90 26.87 -8.41
CA ARG A 451 -12.17 25.76 -9.35
C ARG A 451 -13.65 25.39 -9.38
N GLU A 452 -14.25 25.19 -8.22
CA GLU A 452 -15.66 24.82 -8.11
C GLU A 452 -16.61 25.92 -8.63
N ALA A 453 -16.30 27.20 -8.40
CA ALA A 453 -17.07 28.32 -8.95
C ALA A 453 -16.99 28.40 -10.49
N VAL A 454 -15.80 28.20 -11.06
CA VAL A 454 -15.55 28.24 -12.51
C VAL A 454 -16.20 27.05 -13.21
N GLU A 455 -16.07 25.83 -12.67
CA GLU A 455 -16.75 24.64 -13.18
C GLU A 455 -18.27 24.84 -13.24
N LEU A 456 -18.86 25.31 -12.13
CA LEU A 456 -20.31 25.53 -12.06
C LEU A 456 -20.76 26.63 -13.01
N LEU A 457 -20.01 27.73 -13.11
CA LEU A 457 -20.33 28.81 -14.03
C LEU A 457 -20.30 28.34 -15.49
N ASN A 458 -19.24 27.64 -15.89
CA ASN A 458 -19.11 27.09 -17.25
C ASN A 458 -20.24 26.12 -17.60
N LEU A 459 -20.71 25.30 -16.65
CA LEU A 459 -21.87 24.43 -16.86
C LEU A 459 -23.16 25.21 -17.09
N ILE A 460 -23.35 26.35 -16.42
CA ILE A 460 -24.55 27.19 -16.59
C ILE A 460 -24.46 28.07 -17.85
N THR A 461 -23.27 28.45 -18.31
CA THR A 461 -23.11 29.24 -19.54
C THR A 461 -23.10 28.38 -20.79
N ASN A 462 -22.57 27.16 -20.73
CA ASN A 462 -22.28 26.34 -21.92
C ASN A 462 -23.17 25.09 -22.07
N GLY A 463 -23.94 24.72 -21.02
CA GLY A 463 -24.94 23.64 -21.05
C GLY A 463 -26.34 24.08 -21.48
#